data_AF-A0A133YIB5-F1
#
_entry.id   AF-A0A133YIB5-F1
#
_cell.length_a   1.000
_cell.length_b   1.000
_cell.length_c   1.000
_cell.angle_alpha   90.00
_cell.angle_beta   90.00
_cell.angle_gamma   90.00
#
_symmetry.space_group_name_H-M   'P 1'
#
loop_
_entity.id
_entity.type
_entity.pdbx_description
1 polymer ?
#
loop_
_entity_poly.entity_id
_entity_poly.type
_entity_poly.pdbx_seq_one_letter_code
_entity_poly.pdbx_strand_id
1 'polypeptide(L)'
;MKTVKNIYPFLIIIVLFSGCTINSDDITTVQQGNITYRGQMKNGKREGVGVLYQGDSIVYSGQWRHGQRYGKGWAIDAFGRRIDAVWVADTIVNGIRKDSSGSYQGEFNRHLMAQGHGAFRDNQGTYYEGQWHNDKRSGFGFSSQHHIFRVGEWKQNVYKGERLNYTSARIYGIDISKHQHVKGRKRYNINWKKLRISHLGTLSKKRISGKVDYRVSFIFIKSTEGTTIRNPYYRADYTAARAHGYPVGTYHFFSHRKTGTAQAMYFLRHSNFRKGDLPPVLDLEPFPSQVRKMGGTAAMWKQVRSWLKIIEQQTGMRPILYISQMFVNKYLNVAPDIKHNYPVWIARYGEYKPDIKLWIWQLAPDGRVAGIHGDVDINVFNGYSDEFAQWLNIVRKK
;
A
#
# COMPACT_ATOMS: atom_id res chain seq x y z
N MET A 1 -19.51 22.91 38.16
CA MET A 1 -20.38 22.11 37.28
C MET A 1 -19.89 20.66 37.31
N LYS A 2 -20.84 19.73 37.43
CA LYS A 2 -20.74 18.31 37.84
C LYS A 2 -19.54 17.52 37.31
N THR A 3 -18.80 16.92 38.24
CA THR A 3 -17.88 15.78 38.06
C THR A 3 -18.67 14.54 37.66
N VAL A 4 -18.46 14.05 36.44
CA VAL A 4 -19.00 12.76 35.99
C VAL A 4 -18.00 11.67 36.35
N LYS A 5 -18.21 11.00 37.48
CA LYS A 5 -17.57 9.72 37.80
C LYS A 5 -18.26 8.64 36.94
N ASN A 6 -17.62 8.23 35.85
CA ASN A 6 -18.01 7.02 35.14
C ASN A 6 -17.54 5.81 35.95
N ILE A 7 -18.43 5.29 36.79
CA ILE A 7 -18.33 3.98 37.42
C ILE A 7 -18.66 2.97 36.31
N TYR A 8 -17.64 2.31 35.75
CA TYR A 8 -17.86 1.10 34.97
C TYR A 8 -18.16 -0.04 35.94
N PRO A 9 -19.29 -0.76 35.83
CA PRO A 9 -19.52 -1.90 36.68
C PRO A 9 -18.48 -2.97 36.29
N PHE A 10 -17.69 -3.39 37.28
CA PHE A 10 -16.96 -4.64 37.20
C PHE A 10 -18.01 -5.74 37.04
N LEU A 11 -18.31 -6.11 35.79
CA LEU A 11 -19.10 -7.30 35.52
C LEU A 11 -18.20 -8.48 35.86
N ILE A 12 -18.30 -8.95 37.11
CA ILE A 12 -17.87 -10.29 37.47
C ILE A 12 -18.71 -11.21 36.60
N ILE A 13 -18.14 -11.69 35.50
CA ILE A 13 -18.69 -12.78 34.74
C ILE A 13 -18.60 -13.99 35.66
N ILE A 14 -19.66 -14.20 36.42
CA ILE A 14 -19.98 -15.49 37.00
C ILE A 14 -20.13 -16.42 35.80
N VAL A 15 -19.09 -17.22 35.56
CA VAL A 15 -19.16 -18.33 34.63
C VAL A 15 -20.22 -19.26 35.19
N LEU A 16 -21.45 -19.13 34.70
CA LEU A 16 -22.47 -20.15 34.82
C LEU A 16 -21.92 -21.38 34.11
N PHE A 17 -21.26 -22.24 34.88
CA PHE A 17 -21.11 -23.65 34.54
C PHE A 17 -22.53 -24.19 34.43
N SER A 18 -23.05 -24.28 33.20
CA SER A 18 -24.13 -25.24 32.94
C SER A 18 -23.60 -26.59 33.42
N GLY A 19 -24.22 -27.10 34.48
CA GLY A 19 -23.70 -28.20 35.27
C GLY A 19 -23.51 -29.46 34.42
N CYS A 20 -22.25 -29.78 34.12
CA CYS A 20 -21.83 -31.16 34.10
C CYS A 20 -21.40 -31.49 35.53
N THR A 21 -22.26 -32.17 36.28
CA THR A 21 -21.85 -32.92 37.47
C THR A 21 -20.91 -34.02 36.99
N ILE A 22 -19.61 -33.87 37.24
CA ILE A 22 -18.60 -34.91 36.99
C ILE A 22 -18.58 -35.77 38.25
N ASN A 23 -18.95 -37.05 38.14
CA ASN A 23 -18.71 -38.01 39.21
C ASN A 23 -17.21 -38.36 39.24
N SER A 24 -16.62 -38.47 40.43
CA SER A 24 -15.19 -38.82 40.61
C SER A 24 -14.83 -40.15 39.96
N ASP A 25 -15.80 -41.05 39.88
CA ASP A 25 -15.63 -42.43 39.42
C ASP A 25 -15.48 -42.53 37.89
N ASP A 26 -15.74 -41.44 37.15
CA ASP A 26 -15.59 -41.36 35.69
C ASP A 26 -14.20 -40.85 35.25
N ILE A 27 -13.26 -40.63 36.18
CA ILE A 27 -11.93 -40.06 35.89
C ILE A 27 -10.88 -41.16 35.78
N THR A 28 -10.28 -41.27 34.59
CA THR A 28 -9.14 -42.17 34.33
C THR A 28 -7.84 -41.37 34.31
N THR A 29 -6.78 -41.97 34.88
CA THR A 29 -5.40 -41.48 34.68
C THR A 29 -4.69 -42.38 33.67
N VAL A 30 -4.21 -41.80 32.56
CA VAL A 30 -3.43 -42.50 31.53
C VAL A 30 -2.06 -41.86 31.44
N GLN A 31 -1.00 -42.64 31.65
CA GLN A 31 0.39 -42.16 31.57
C GLN A 31 1.12 -42.83 30.41
N GLN A 32 1.80 -42.03 29.59
CA GLN A 32 2.64 -42.51 28.50
C GLN A 32 3.94 -41.69 28.47
N GLY A 33 5.02 -42.27 29.00
CA GLY A 33 6.28 -41.55 29.19
C GLY A 33 6.09 -40.35 30.14
N ASN A 34 6.46 -39.16 29.67
CA ASN A 34 6.33 -37.90 30.42
C ASN A 34 4.97 -37.21 30.24
N ILE A 35 4.01 -37.82 29.54
CA ILE A 35 2.67 -37.27 29.33
C ILE A 35 1.67 -38.00 30.21
N THR A 36 0.91 -37.25 30.99
CA THR A 36 -0.16 -37.80 31.85
C THR A 36 -1.49 -37.13 31.49
N TYR A 37 -2.51 -37.91 31.19
CA TYR A 37 -3.88 -37.45 31.05
C TYR A 37 -4.67 -37.84 32.30
N ARG A 38 -5.47 -36.89 32.84
CA ARG A 38 -6.46 -37.15 33.89
C ARG A 38 -7.81 -36.62 33.44
N GLY A 39 -8.78 -37.49 33.21
CA GLY A 39 -10.11 -37.07 32.77
C GLY A 39 -11.00 -38.21 32.31
N GLN A 40 -12.14 -37.84 31.75
CA GLN A 40 -13.12 -38.80 31.24
C GLN A 40 -12.60 -39.53 29.98
N MET A 41 -13.06 -40.76 29.79
CA MET A 41 -12.68 -41.63 28.66
C MET A 41 -13.92 -42.30 28.08
N LYS A 42 -13.94 -42.52 26.76
CA LYS A 42 -14.96 -43.30 26.06
C LYS A 42 -14.31 -44.14 24.96
N ASN A 43 -14.57 -45.45 24.95
CA ASN A 43 -14.03 -46.40 23.97
C ASN A 43 -12.49 -46.29 23.80
N GLY A 44 -11.76 -46.21 24.93
CA GLY A 44 -10.29 -46.08 24.93
C GLY A 44 -9.74 -44.73 24.47
N LYS A 45 -10.60 -43.73 24.24
CA LYS A 45 -10.20 -42.38 23.81
C LYS A 45 -10.61 -41.32 24.86
N ARG A 46 -9.84 -40.22 24.91
CA ARG A 46 -10.16 -39.04 25.73
C ARG A 46 -11.49 -38.44 25.28
N GLU A 47 -12.39 -38.20 26.22
CA GLU A 47 -13.74 -37.69 25.97
C GLU A 47 -14.15 -36.79 27.15
N GLY A 48 -15.12 -35.89 26.99
CA GLY A 48 -15.62 -35.09 28.11
C GLY A 48 -14.62 -34.07 28.63
N VAL A 49 -14.45 -33.90 29.93
CA VAL A 49 -13.50 -32.95 30.53
C VAL A 49 -12.24 -33.66 31.01
N GLY A 50 -11.07 -33.06 30.78
CA GLY A 50 -9.80 -33.62 31.24
C GLY A 50 -8.63 -32.65 31.19
N VAL A 51 -7.56 -33.02 31.89
CA VAL A 51 -6.31 -32.27 32.01
C VAL A 51 -5.17 -33.11 31.45
N LEU A 52 -4.33 -32.48 30.62
CA LEU A 52 -3.11 -33.07 30.08
C LEU A 52 -1.90 -32.40 30.75
N TYR A 53 -0.99 -33.23 31.23
CA TYR A 53 0.25 -32.85 31.88
C TYR A 53 1.44 -33.28 31.04
N GLN A 54 2.51 -32.50 31.11
CA GLN A 54 3.86 -32.86 30.68
C GLN A 54 4.78 -32.73 31.88
N GLY A 55 5.24 -33.85 32.44
CA GLY A 55 5.78 -33.90 33.79
C GLY A 55 4.73 -33.41 34.78
N ASP A 56 5.12 -32.48 35.65
CA ASP A 56 4.22 -31.86 36.64
C ASP A 56 3.48 -30.62 36.11
N SER A 57 3.78 -30.19 34.88
CA SER A 57 3.18 -29.00 34.28
C SER A 57 1.89 -29.31 33.52
N ILE A 58 0.81 -28.60 33.81
CA ILE A 58 -0.41 -28.65 32.99
C ILE A 58 -0.15 -27.98 31.65
N VAL A 59 -0.33 -28.72 30.56
CA VAL A 59 -0.21 -28.20 29.18
C VAL A 59 -1.58 -27.94 28.53
N TYR A 60 -2.63 -28.60 29.03
CA TYR A 60 -4.01 -28.37 28.60
C TYR A 60 -5.02 -28.72 29.69
N SER A 61 -6.09 -27.94 29.80
CA SER A 61 -7.26 -28.26 30.63
C SER A 61 -8.51 -27.84 29.87
N GLY A 62 -9.42 -28.78 29.61
CA GLY A 62 -10.62 -28.49 28.85
C GLY A 62 -11.37 -29.71 28.34
N GLN A 63 -12.16 -29.49 27.31
CA GLN A 63 -13.03 -30.49 26.72
C GLN A 63 -12.31 -31.36 25.66
N TRP A 64 -12.69 -32.62 25.58
CA TRP A 64 -12.16 -33.65 24.70
C TRP A 64 -13.30 -34.30 23.93
N ARG A 65 -13.05 -34.62 22.66
CA ARG A 65 -13.98 -35.38 21.83
C ARG A 65 -13.19 -36.33 20.94
N HIS A 66 -13.50 -37.63 21.00
CA HIS A 66 -12.83 -38.65 20.18
C HIS A 66 -11.28 -38.63 20.24
N GLY A 67 -10.73 -38.30 21.41
CA GLY A 67 -9.28 -38.24 21.63
C GLY A 67 -8.61 -36.91 21.30
N GLN A 68 -9.34 -35.93 20.77
CA GLN A 68 -8.83 -34.60 20.37
C GLN A 68 -9.34 -33.50 21.30
N ARG A 69 -8.57 -32.42 21.46
CA ARG A 69 -9.05 -31.22 22.18
C ARG A 69 -10.20 -30.60 21.40
N TYR A 70 -11.27 -30.28 22.12
CA TYR A 70 -12.51 -29.75 21.55
C TYR A 70 -13.12 -28.70 22.50
N GLY A 71 -14.02 -27.87 22.02
CA GLY A 71 -14.81 -26.95 22.84
C GLY A 71 -13.96 -25.97 23.67
N LYS A 72 -14.41 -25.60 24.87
CA LYS A 72 -13.71 -24.63 25.71
C LYS A 72 -12.57 -25.28 26.50
N GLY A 73 -11.44 -24.59 26.60
CA GLY A 73 -10.32 -24.99 27.43
C GLY A 73 -9.20 -23.96 27.41
N TRP A 74 -8.13 -24.22 28.18
CA TRP A 74 -6.91 -23.42 28.12
C TRP A 74 -5.68 -24.30 27.94
N ALA A 75 -4.64 -23.74 27.34
CA ALA A 75 -3.35 -24.39 27.14
C ALA A 75 -2.20 -23.45 27.51
N ILE A 76 -1.02 -24.04 27.72
CA ILE A 76 0.24 -23.31 27.91
C ILE A 76 1.09 -23.46 26.65
N ASP A 77 1.57 -22.35 26.11
CA ASP A 77 2.51 -22.38 24.97
C ASP A 77 3.95 -22.70 25.40
N ALA A 78 4.85 -22.80 24.42
CA ALA A 78 6.26 -23.12 24.67
C ALA A 78 7.01 -22.09 25.56
N PHE A 79 6.43 -20.92 25.79
CA PHE A 79 6.99 -19.85 26.62
C PHE A 79 6.29 -19.74 27.98
N GLY A 80 5.43 -20.70 28.35
CA GLY A 80 4.70 -20.67 29.62
C GLY A 80 3.49 -19.75 29.61
N ARG A 81 3.06 -19.21 28.46
CA ARG A 81 1.93 -18.27 28.39
C ARG A 81 0.61 -19.03 28.27
N ARG A 82 -0.37 -18.62 29.07
CA ARG A 82 -1.73 -19.16 29.01
C ARG A 82 -2.49 -18.64 27.80
N ILE A 83 -3.22 -19.55 27.16
CA ILE A 83 -4.14 -19.29 26.07
C ILE A 83 -5.51 -19.85 26.45
N ASP A 84 -6.49 -18.97 26.64
CA ASP A 84 -7.90 -19.35 26.83
C ASP A 84 -8.57 -19.46 25.46
N ALA A 85 -9.13 -20.62 25.09
CA ALA A 85 -9.44 -20.95 23.70
C ALA A 85 -10.68 -21.82 23.49
N VAL A 86 -11.20 -21.73 22.25
CA VAL A 86 -12.15 -22.67 21.66
C VAL A 86 -11.40 -23.58 20.69
N TRP A 87 -11.54 -24.88 20.88
CA TRP A 87 -10.83 -25.93 20.16
C TRP A 87 -11.76 -26.69 19.22
N VAL A 88 -11.26 -27.02 18.04
CA VAL A 88 -11.89 -27.93 17.08
C VAL A 88 -10.79 -28.85 16.57
N ALA A 89 -10.87 -30.14 16.91
CA ALA A 89 -9.94 -31.17 16.46
C ALA A 89 -8.46 -30.76 16.65
N ASP A 90 -8.06 -30.47 17.88
CA ASP A 90 -6.69 -30.04 18.26
C ASP A 90 -6.21 -28.70 17.68
N THR A 91 -7.08 -27.95 17.01
CA THR A 91 -6.79 -26.61 16.47
C THR A 91 -7.57 -25.55 17.27
N ILE A 92 -6.91 -24.44 17.61
CA ILE A 92 -7.58 -23.29 18.23
C ILE A 92 -8.16 -22.43 17.12
N VAL A 93 -9.49 -22.39 17.02
CA VAL A 93 -10.22 -21.55 16.05
C VAL A 93 -10.42 -20.12 16.56
N ASN A 94 -10.35 -19.92 17.89
CA ASN A 94 -10.35 -18.61 18.53
C ASN A 94 -9.78 -18.75 19.95
N GLY A 95 -8.77 -17.98 20.30
CA GLY A 95 -8.22 -17.94 21.66
C GLY A 95 -7.65 -16.58 22.01
N ILE A 96 -7.38 -16.37 23.30
CA ILE A 96 -6.83 -15.14 23.85
C ILE A 96 -5.52 -15.49 24.56
N ARG A 97 -4.42 -14.84 24.15
CA ARG A 97 -3.11 -14.90 24.81
C ARG A 97 -2.74 -13.50 25.31
N LYS A 98 -2.54 -13.37 26.63
CA LYS A 98 -2.08 -12.12 27.26
C LYS A 98 -0.69 -12.33 27.86
N ASP A 99 0.21 -11.40 27.61
CA ASP A 99 1.55 -11.38 28.19
C ASP A 99 2.03 -9.94 28.40
N SER A 100 3.30 -9.78 28.80
CA SER A 100 3.92 -8.46 29.03
C SER A 100 3.99 -7.58 27.78
N SER A 101 3.84 -8.14 26.58
CA SER A 101 3.84 -7.39 25.32
C SER A 101 2.45 -6.87 24.94
N GLY A 102 1.38 -7.54 25.39
CA GLY A 102 0.01 -7.16 25.06
C GLY A 102 -0.98 -8.32 25.06
N SER A 103 -2.08 -8.14 24.34
CA SER A 103 -3.14 -9.14 24.19
C SER A 103 -3.31 -9.49 22.72
N TYR A 104 -3.16 -10.77 22.39
CA TYR A 104 -3.53 -11.35 21.10
C TYR A 104 -4.86 -12.10 21.23
N GLN A 105 -5.74 -11.95 20.24
CA GLN A 105 -6.97 -12.73 20.09
C GLN A 105 -7.10 -13.21 18.65
N GLY A 106 -7.23 -14.52 18.44
CA GLY A 106 -7.38 -15.09 17.10
C GLY A 106 -7.12 -16.59 17.02
N GLU A 107 -6.78 -17.06 15.84
CA GLU A 107 -6.45 -18.46 15.58
C GLU A 107 -5.01 -18.80 16.03
N PHE A 108 -4.78 -20.06 16.39
CA PHE A 108 -3.43 -20.55 16.68
C PHE A 108 -3.17 -21.85 15.95
N ASN A 109 -1.91 -22.06 15.54
CA ASN A 109 -1.50 -23.32 14.97
C ASN A 109 -1.30 -24.41 16.06
N ARG A 110 -0.97 -25.63 15.63
CA ARG A 110 -0.69 -26.78 16.53
C ARG A 110 0.40 -26.55 17.57
N HIS A 111 1.26 -25.54 17.38
CA HIS A 111 2.33 -25.17 18.29
C HIS A 111 1.95 -23.97 19.17
N LEU A 112 0.68 -23.58 19.17
CA LEU A 112 0.14 -22.49 20.00
C LEU A 112 0.76 -21.11 19.66
N MET A 113 1.21 -20.96 18.42
CA MET A 113 1.61 -19.67 17.86
C MET A 113 0.44 -19.05 17.10
N ALA A 114 0.32 -17.73 17.14
CA ALA A 114 -0.68 -16.97 16.38
C ALA A 114 -0.56 -17.29 14.89
N GLN A 115 -1.71 -17.60 14.29
CA GLN A 115 -1.85 -18.08 12.91
C GLN A 115 -3.16 -17.53 12.33
N GLY A 116 -3.34 -17.58 11.02
CA GLY A 116 -4.64 -17.26 10.41
C GLY A 116 -5.02 -15.81 10.67
N HIS A 117 -6.28 -15.54 11.02
CA HIS A 117 -6.71 -14.20 11.36
C HIS A 117 -6.64 -13.93 12.87
N GLY A 118 -6.28 -12.71 13.25
CA GLY A 118 -6.33 -12.28 14.64
C GLY A 118 -6.01 -10.81 14.85
N ALA A 119 -6.31 -10.33 16.05
CA ALA A 119 -6.05 -8.98 16.52
C ALA A 119 -5.02 -8.99 17.65
N PHE A 120 -4.13 -8.00 17.65
CA PHE A 120 -3.15 -7.77 18.71
C PHE A 120 -3.21 -6.31 19.14
N ARG A 121 -3.16 -6.10 20.46
CA ARG A 121 -3.00 -4.78 21.07
C ARG A 121 -1.84 -4.80 22.05
N ASP A 122 -0.87 -3.92 21.86
CA ASP A 122 0.21 -3.75 22.83
C ASP A 122 -0.18 -2.80 23.98
N ASN A 123 0.69 -2.72 24.98
CA ASN A 123 0.49 -1.86 26.15
C ASN A 123 0.70 -0.37 25.85
N GLN A 124 1.20 -0.01 24.66
CA GLN A 124 1.43 1.37 24.22
C GLN A 124 0.31 1.89 23.30
N GLY A 125 -0.74 1.09 23.08
CA GLY A 125 -1.88 1.47 22.24
C GLY A 125 -1.70 1.18 20.76
N THR A 126 -0.62 0.50 20.34
CA THR A 126 -0.51 -0.05 18.99
C THR A 126 -1.54 -1.17 18.82
N TYR A 127 -2.23 -1.14 17.69
CA TYR A 127 -3.19 -2.14 17.29
C TYR A 127 -2.79 -2.75 15.94
N TYR A 128 -3.04 -4.05 15.79
CA TYR A 128 -3.01 -4.76 14.52
C TYR A 128 -4.18 -5.72 14.44
N GLU A 129 -4.81 -5.81 13.27
CA GLU A 129 -5.78 -6.84 12.94
C GLU A 129 -5.51 -7.34 11.52
N GLY A 130 -5.45 -8.64 11.34
CA GLY A 130 -5.23 -9.22 10.02
C GLY A 130 -4.62 -10.60 10.08
N GLN A 131 -3.85 -10.93 9.05
CA GLN A 131 -3.28 -12.25 8.89
C GLN A 131 -1.99 -12.43 9.74
N TRP A 132 -1.81 -13.63 10.27
CA TRP A 132 -0.72 -14.06 11.14
C TRP A 132 -0.13 -15.37 10.65
N HIS A 133 1.18 -15.49 10.77
CA HIS A 133 1.89 -16.73 10.48
C HIS A 133 3.03 -16.89 11.49
N ASN A 134 2.93 -17.91 12.34
CA ASN A 134 3.91 -18.21 13.39
C ASN A 134 4.29 -16.97 14.22
N ASP A 135 3.32 -16.35 14.89
CA ASP A 135 3.49 -15.15 15.73
C ASP A 135 3.97 -13.88 15.00
N LYS A 136 3.95 -13.88 13.65
CA LYS A 136 4.34 -12.72 12.84
C LYS A 136 3.16 -12.22 12.02
N ARG A 137 2.98 -10.90 11.99
CA ARG A 137 2.07 -10.23 11.04
C ARG A 137 2.48 -10.60 9.62
N SER A 138 1.51 -11.06 8.85
CA SER A 138 1.68 -11.53 7.48
C SER A 138 0.43 -11.21 6.66
N GLY A 139 0.44 -11.39 5.34
CA GLY A 139 -0.75 -11.22 4.51
C GLY A 139 -1.36 -9.82 4.62
N PHE A 140 -2.66 -9.69 4.37
CA PHE A 140 -3.37 -8.41 4.49
C PHE A 140 -3.72 -8.11 5.95
N GLY A 141 -3.57 -6.85 6.35
CA GLY A 141 -3.96 -6.40 7.68
C GLY A 141 -3.99 -4.88 7.84
N PHE A 142 -4.65 -4.46 8.90
CA PHE A 142 -4.73 -3.09 9.40
C PHE A 142 -3.83 -2.92 10.63
N SER A 143 -3.15 -1.79 10.73
CA SER A 143 -2.47 -1.38 11.95
C SER A 143 -2.71 0.09 12.24
N SER A 144 -2.91 0.40 13.52
CA SER A 144 -2.99 1.75 14.06
C SER A 144 -1.91 1.92 15.11
N GLN A 145 -1.06 2.93 14.94
CA GLN A 145 -0.05 3.31 15.91
C GLN A 145 -0.04 4.83 16.03
N HIS A 146 -0.54 5.36 17.14
CA HIS A 146 -0.77 6.80 17.32
C HIS A 146 -1.61 7.39 16.16
N HIS A 147 -1.05 8.32 15.38
CA HIS A 147 -1.68 8.94 14.20
C HIS A 147 -1.31 8.27 12.87
N ILE A 148 -0.64 7.12 12.90
CA ILE A 148 -0.22 6.38 11.70
C ILE A 148 -1.15 5.18 11.51
N PHE A 149 -1.86 5.19 10.40
CA PHE A 149 -2.69 4.07 9.95
C PHE A 149 -2.02 3.37 8.77
N ARG A 150 -1.99 2.04 8.81
CA ARG A 150 -1.46 1.21 7.73
C ARG A 150 -2.51 0.16 7.35
N VAL A 151 -2.88 0.13 6.07
CA VAL A 151 -3.78 -0.86 5.51
C VAL A 151 -3.07 -1.46 4.31
N GLY A 152 -2.77 -2.75 4.35
CA GLY A 152 -2.08 -3.40 3.24
C GLY A 152 -1.41 -4.70 3.65
N GLU A 153 -0.40 -5.08 2.88
CA GLU A 153 0.28 -6.35 3.08
C GLU A 153 1.43 -6.25 4.09
N TRP A 154 1.61 -7.32 4.85
CA TRP A 154 2.67 -7.54 5.82
C TRP A 154 3.44 -8.80 5.46
N LYS A 155 4.75 -8.79 5.70
CA LYS A 155 5.59 -9.99 5.58
C LYS A 155 6.56 -10.03 6.74
N GLN A 156 6.39 -11.00 7.63
CA GLN A 156 7.26 -11.20 8.78
C GLN A 156 7.41 -9.91 9.61
N ASN A 157 6.28 -9.33 10.05
CA ASN A 157 6.23 -8.05 10.78
C ASN A 157 6.63 -6.79 10.00
N VAL A 158 7.06 -6.90 8.75
CA VAL A 158 7.38 -5.75 7.90
C VAL A 158 6.17 -5.35 7.05
N TYR A 159 5.66 -4.15 7.27
CA TYR A 159 4.65 -3.56 6.39
C TYR A 159 5.23 -3.34 4.99
N LYS A 160 4.54 -3.84 3.97
CA LYS A 160 4.95 -3.73 2.57
C LYS A 160 4.21 -2.64 1.81
N GLY A 161 2.98 -2.30 2.23
CA GLY A 161 2.13 -1.33 1.57
C GLY A 161 0.87 -1.94 0.98
N GLU A 162 -0.01 -1.08 0.47
CA GLU A 162 -1.17 -1.46 -0.33
C GLU A 162 -0.71 -2.06 -1.66
N ARG A 163 -1.18 -3.25 -2.04
CA ARG A 163 -0.93 -3.82 -3.38
C ARG A 163 -2.17 -3.58 -4.25
N LEU A 164 -1.99 -2.94 -5.40
CA LEU A 164 -3.11 -2.67 -6.31
C LEU A 164 -3.52 -3.91 -7.10
N ASN A 165 -4.83 -4.12 -7.21
CA ASN A 165 -5.44 -4.90 -8.28
C ASN A 165 -5.71 -3.97 -9.48
N TYR A 166 -5.23 -4.37 -10.64
CA TYR A 166 -5.34 -3.64 -11.89
C TYR A 166 -6.54 -4.17 -12.68
N THR A 167 -7.55 -3.32 -12.83
CA THR A 167 -8.83 -3.62 -13.49
C THR A 167 -9.20 -2.46 -14.40
N SER A 168 -10.14 -2.66 -15.33
CA SER A 168 -10.63 -1.61 -16.23
C SER A 168 -11.31 -0.43 -15.52
N ALA A 169 -11.70 -0.58 -14.25
CA ALA A 169 -12.32 0.49 -13.45
C ALA A 169 -11.30 1.51 -12.91
N ARG A 170 -9.99 1.21 -12.94
CA ARG A 170 -8.96 2.16 -12.55
C ARG A 170 -8.80 3.25 -13.61
N ILE A 171 -8.34 4.41 -13.18
CA ILE A 171 -8.12 5.56 -14.06
C ILE A 171 -6.67 5.54 -14.54
N TYR A 172 -6.48 5.05 -15.74
CA TYR A 172 -5.17 4.99 -16.37
C TYR A 172 -4.89 6.24 -17.20
N GLY A 173 -3.63 6.65 -17.21
CA GLY A 173 -3.12 7.62 -18.16
C GLY A 173 -1.81 7.14 -18.76
N ILE A 174 -1.31 7.92 -19.70
CA ILE A 174 -0.02 7.68 -20.34
C ILE A 174 0.76 8.98 -20.35
N ASP A 175 2.07 8.85 -20.48
CA ASP A 175 2.89 9.98 -20.87
C ASP A 175 3.74 9.67 -22.10
N ILE A 176 3.90 10.68 -22.95
CA ILE A 176 4.50 10.54 -24.27
C ILE A 176 5.48 11.67 -24.57
N SER A 177 6.42 11.36 -25.47
CA SER A 177 7.43 12.28 -25.95
C SER A 177 7.86 11.90 -27.37
N LYS A 178 8.95 12.49 -27.86
CA LYS A 178 9.58 12.09 -29.13
C LYS A 178 9.86 10.59 -29.26
N HIS A 179 9.98 9.86 -28.14
CA HIS A 179 10.31 8.44 -28.12
C HIS A 179 9.22 7.56 -28.74
N GLN A 180 7.95 7.98 -28.69
CA GLN A 180 6.84 7.28 -29.34
C GLN A 180 6.80 7.50 -30.86
N HIS A 181 7.56 8.47 -31.37
CA HIS A 181 7.60 8.81 -32.80
C HIS A 181 8.86 8.35 -33.51
N VAL A 182 9.96 8.12 -32.81
CA VAL A 182 11.27 7.88 -33.44
C VAL A 182 11.90 6.61 -32.92
N LYS A 183 12.16 5.65 -33.84
CA LYS A 183 12.99 4.47 -33.57
C LYS A 183 14.07 4.36 -34.65
N GLY A 184 15.30 4.68 -34.28
CA GLY A 184 16.40 4.84 -35.23
C GLY A 184 16.05 5.89 -36.29
N ARG A 185 16.05 5.52 -37.57
CA ARG A 185 15.67 6.40 -38.69
C ARG A 185 14.16 6.41 -39.00
N LYS A 186 13.39 5.46 -38.42
CA LYS A 186 11.95 5.33 -38.71
C LYS A 186 11.13 6.32 -37.88
N ARG A 187 10.10 6.88 -38.50
CA ARG A 187 9.12 7.78 -37.88
C ARG A 187 7.75 7.11 -37.80
N TYR A 188 7.05 7.33 -36.71
CA TYR A 188 5.72 6.77 -36.44
C TYR A 188 4.76 7.87 -36.03
N ASN A 189 3.51 7.75 -36.51
CA ASN A 189 2.41 8.60 -36.09
C ASN A 189 1.59 7.89 -35.02
N ILE A 190 1.00 8.67 -34.11
CA ILE A 190 0.05 8.15 -33.14
C ILE A 190 -1.33 8.05 -33.79
N ASN A 191 -1.94 6.86 -33.72
CA ASN A 191 -3.33 6.66 -34.11
C ASN A 191 -4.25 6.90 -32.91
N TRP A 192 -4.66 8.17 -32.75
CA TRP A 192 -5.47 8.65 -31.63
C TRP A 192 -6.82 7.95 -31.48
N LYS A 193 -7.42 7.48 -32.57
CA LYS A 193 -8.72 6.76 -32.56
C LYS A 193 -8.63 5.36 -31.96
N LYS A 194 -7.42 4.81 -31.83
CA LYS A 194 -7.19 3.43 -31.36
C LYS A 194 -6.61 3.34 -29.94
N LEU A 195 -6.43 4.46 -29.25
CA LEU A 195 -5.74 4.50 -27.95
C LEU A 195 -6.44 3.68 -26.88
N ARG A 196 -5.88 2.50 -26.60
CA ARG A 196 -6.25 1.62 -25.50
C ARG A 196 -4.98 0.97 -24.97
N ILE A 197 -4.83 0.94 -23.65
CA ILE A 197 -3.70 0.27 -23.00
C ILE A 197 -3.93 -1.23 -23.12
N SER A 198 -3.00 -1.93 -23.77
CA SER A 198 -3.08 -3.37 -24.05
C SER A 198 -2.07 -4.19 -23.23
N HIS A 199 -1.10 -3.54 -22.60
CA HIS A 199 -0.15 -4.21 -21.71
C HIS A 199 0.38 -3.24 -20.64
N LEU A 200 0.45 -3.67 -19.37
CA LEU A 200 0.90 -2.85 -18.24
C LEU A 200 2.41 -3.00 -17.94
N GLY A 201 3.20 -3.44 -18.91
CA GLY A 201 4.64 -3.66 -18.76
C GLY A 201 5.02 -4.87 -17.92
N THR A 202 6.32 -5.20 -17.90
CA THR A 202 6.89 -6.46 -17.40
C THR A 202 7.80 -6.29 -16.19
N LEU A 203 8.27 -5.07 -15.89
CA LEU A 203 9.25 -4.83 -14.82
C LEU A 203 8.80 -5.22 -13.40
N SER A 204 7.49 -5.35 -13.18
CA SER A 204 6.92 -5.72 -11.88
C SER A 204 5.72 -6.64 -12.05
N LYS A 205 5.54 -7.54 -11.07
CA LYS A 205 4.34 -8.38 -11.00
C LYS A 205 3.12 -7.50 -10.74
N LYS A 206 2.09 -7.68 -11.56
CA LYS A 206 0.83 -6.94 -11.47
C LYS A 206 -0.31 -7.92 -11.29
N ARG A 207 -1.17 -7.68 -10.30
CA ARG A 207 -2.41 -8.45 -10.11
C ARG A 207 -3.45 -7.92 -11.08
N ILE A 208 -3.49 -8.51 -12.27
CA ILE A 208 -4.41 -8.14 -13.34
C ILE A 208 -5.64 -9.05 -13.27
N SER A 209 -6.83 -8.47 -13.30
CA SER A 209 -8.08 -9.22 -13.44
C SER A 209 -8.61 -9.06 -14.86
N GLY A 210 -8.74 -10.18 -15.58
CA GLY A 210 -9.20 -10.20 -16.96
C GLY A 210 -8.15 -9.76 -17.99
N LYS A 211 -8.61 -9.48 -19.21
CA LYS A 211 -7.77 -9.01 -20.32
C LYS A 211 -7.46 -7.53 -20.17
N VAL A 212 -6.20 -7.15 -20.36
CA VAL A 212 -5.80 -5.74 -20.42
C VAL A 212 -6.30 -5.13 -21.72
N ASP A 213 -7.32 -4.30 -21.59
CA ASP A 213 -7.85 -3.45 -22.66
C ASP A 213 -8.47 -2.21 -22.01
N TYR A 214 -7.60 -1.30 -21.55
CA TYR A 214 -7.99 -0.21 -20.65
C TYR A 214 -8.03 1.13 -21.37
N ARG A 215 -8.99 1.98 -20.96
CA ARG A 215 -9.14 3.34 -21.49
C ARG A 215 -7.96 4.21 -21.06
N VAL A 216 -7.40 4.96 -22.00
CA VAL A 216 -6.55 6.13 -21.69
C VAL A 216 -7.45 7.27 -21.22
N SER A 217 -7.30 7.68 -19.96
CA SER A 217 -8.17 8.66 -19.31
C SER A 217 -7.53 10.05 -19.17
N PHE A 218 -6.21 10.13 -19.22
CA PHE A 218 -5.44 11.38 -19.26
C PHE A 218 -4.09 11.17 -19.96
N ILE A 219 -3.50 12.24 -20.50
CA ILE A 219 -2.24 12.19 -21.24
C ILE A 219 -1.32 13.33 -20.79
N PHE A 220 -0.08 13.01 -20.42
CA PHE A 220 0.98 14.01 -20.23
C PHE A 220 1.96 13.98 -21.42
N ILE A 221 2.38 15.15 -21.90
CA ILE A 221 3.23 15.25 -23.10
C ILE A 221 4.48 16.07 -22.78
N LYS A 222 5.66 15.54 -23.10
CA LYS A 222 6.92 16.28 -22.97
C LYS A 222 6.88 17.50 -23.88
N SER A 223 7.17 18.68 -23.34
CA SER A 223 7.36 19.88 -24.17
C SER A 223 8.83 20.27 -24.27
N THR A 224 9.51 20.42 -23.14
CA THR A 224 10.88 20.98 -23.11
C THR A 224 11.78 20.27 -22.11
N GLU A 225 13.08 20.50 -22.26
CA GLU A 225 14.11 20.04 -21.35
C GLU A 225 15.20 21.10 -21.20
N GLY A 226 15.53 21.46 -19.95
CA GLY A 226 16.49 22.52 -19.67
C GLY A 226 16.11 23.86 -20.30
N THR A 227 17.02 24.45 -21.08
CA THR A 227 16.76 25.71 -21.80
C THR A 227 17.04 25.60 -23.29
N THR A 228 17.16 24.38 -23.82
CA THR A 228 17.69 24.15 -25.18
C THR A 228 16.92 23.10 -25.94
N ILE A 229 16.36 22.10 -25.27
CA ILE A 229 15.71 20.96 -25.94
C ILE A 229 14.21 21.19 -25.98
N ARG A 230 13.64 21.03 -27.18
CA ARG A 230 12.20 20.95 -27.41
C ARG A 230 11.83 19.55 -27.89
N ASN A 231 10.65 19.07 -27.51
CA ASN A 231 10.04 17.93 -28.17
C ASN A 231 9.42 18.40 -29.51
N PRO A 232 9.95 17.98 -30.67
CA PRO A 232 9.45 18.43 -31.96
C PRO A 232 8.01 17.97 -32.26
N TYR A 233 7.51 16.94 -31.56
CA TYR A 233 6.15 16.41 -31.75
C TYR A 233 5.12 17.05 -30.80
N TYR A 234 5.56 17.78 -29.77
CA TYR A 234 4.72 18.30 -28.70
C TYR A 234 3.47 19.03 -29.20
N ARG A 235 3.61 19.98 -30.12
CA ARG A 235 2.48 20.80 -30.58
C ARG A 235 1.43 19.96 -31.32
N ALA A 236 1.88 19.02 -32.15
CA ALA A 236 1.00 18.13 -32.90
C ALA A 236 0.27 17.18 -31.95
N ASP A 237 1.00 16.54 -31.02
CA ASP A 237 0.42 15.60 -30.06
C ASP A 237 -0.56 16.29 -29.10
N TYR A 238 -0.19 17.46 -28.57
CA TYR A 238 -1.06 18.25 -27.71
C TYR A 238 -2.37 18.61 -28.42
N THR A 239 -2.28 19.09 -29.66
CA THR A 239 -3.46 19.50 -30.44
C THR A 239 -4.35 18.29 -30.73
N ALA A 240 -3.76 17.17 -31.16
CA ALA A 240 -4.50 15.95 -31.47
C ALA A 240 -5.14 15.33 -30.22
N ALA A 241 -4.43 15.27 -29.10
CA ALA A 241 -4.94 14.76 -27.83
C ALA A 241 -6.15 15.58 -27.35
N ARG A 242 -6.06 16.92 -27.38
CA ARG A 242 -7.21 17.79 -27.03
C ARG A 242 -8.38 17.62 -27.99
N ALA A 243 -8.13 17.53 -29.30
CA ALA A 243 -9.18 17.34 -30.30
C ALA A 243 -9.94 16.01 -30.12
N HIS A 244 -9.29 14.99 -29.58
CA HIS A 244 -9.92 13.71 -29.22
C HIS A 244 -10.53 13.69 -27.80
N GLY A 245 -10.56 14.84 -27.12
CA GLY A 245 -11.23 15.00 -25.82
C GLY A 245 -10.45 14.47 -24.62
N TYR A 246 -9.15 14.17 -24.76
CA TYR A 246 -8.33 13.78 -23.62
C TYR A 246 -8.02 14.98 -22.72
N PRO A 247 -8.07 14.84 -21.38
CA PRO A 247 -7.39 15.76 -20.47
C PRO A 247 -5.88 15.70 -20.73
N VAL A 248 -5.28 16.84 -21.09
CA VAL A 248 -3.87 16.93 -21.46
C VAL A 248 -3.10 17.76 -20.44
N GLY A 249 -1.97 17.24 -19.98
CA GLY A 249 -0.97 17.99 -19.23
C GLY A 249 0.34 18.09 -20.01
N THR A 250 1.14 19.09 -19.66
CA THR A 250 2.45 19.30 -20.29
C THR A 250 3.56 19.19 -19.25
N TYR A 251 4.67 18.52 -19.59
CA TYR A 251 5.80 18.38 -18.69
C TYR A 251 7.13 18.95 -19.22
N HIS A 252 7.98 19.34 -18.27
CA HIS A 252 9.33 19.86 -18.46
C HIS A 252 10.36 18.96 -17.77
N PHE A 253 11.37 18.49 -18.50
CA PHE A 253 12.48 17.73 -17.91
C PHE A 253 13.56 18.68 -17.37
N PHE A 254 13.81 18.59 -16.07
CA PHE A 254 14.74 19.47 -15.36
C PHE A 254 16.20 19.17 -15.70
N SER A 255 16.97 20.22 -15.96
CA SER A 255 18.41 20.16 -16.18
C SER A 255 19.17 20.81 -15.02
N HIS A 256 20.24 20.16 -14.57
CA HIS A 256 21.15 20.71 -13.57
C HIS A 256 22.02 21.89 -14.06
N ARG A 257 22.02 22.18 -15.37
CA ARG A 257 22.97 23.12 -16.00
C ARG A 257 22.51 24.57 -15.98
N LYS A 258 21.24 24.84 -15.68
CA LYS A 258 20.62 26.16 -15.79
C LYS A 258 19.73 26.42 -14.58
N THR A 259 19.50 27.69 -14.29
CA THR A 259 18.65 28.07 -13.15
C THR A 259 17.20 27.62 -13.36
N GLY A 260 16.50 27.37 -12.26
CA GLY A 260 15.07 27.03 -12.30
C GLY A 260 14.24 28.13 -12.95
N THR A 261 14.59 29.39 -12.71
CA THR A 261 13.96 30.55 -13.38
C THR A 261 14.13 30.48 -14.90
N ALA A 262 15.34 30.27 -15.41
CA ALA A 262 15.57 30.21 -16.86
C ALA A 262 14.81 29.04 -17.50
N GLN A 263 14.76 27.90 -16.81
CA GLN A 263 14.01 26.72 -17.24
C GLN A 263 12.49 26.96 -17.23
N ALA A 264 11.95 27.63 -16.21
CA ALA A 264 10.54 27.98 -16.13
C ALA A 264 10.13 28.92 -17.27
N MET A 265 10.92 29.96 -17.52
CA MET A 265 10.66 30.89 -18.64
C MET A 265 10.77 30.19 -20.00
N TYR A 266 11.72 29.27 -20.15
CA TYR A 266 11.84 28.45 -21.35
C TYR A 266 10.63 27.54 -21.55
N PHE A 267 10.16 26.91 -20.47
CA PHE A 267 8.97 26.07 -20.49
C PHE A 267 7.72 26.86 -20.87
N LEU A 268 7.50 28.01 -20.24
CA LEU A 268 6.37 28.90 -20.50
C LEU A 268 6.33 29.37 -21.96
N ARG A 269 7.48 29.73 -22.52
CA ARG A 269 7.59 30.24 -23.90
C ARG A 269 7.23 29.20 -24.97
N HIS A 270 7.51 27.92 -24.71
CA HIS A 270 7.46 26.87 -25.73
C HIS A 270 6.35 25.84 -25.51
N SER A 271 5.51 26.05 -24.51
CA SER A 271 4.44 25.12 -24.15
C SER A 271 3.07 25.79 -24.23
N ASN A 272 2.03 24.98 -24.37
CA ASN A 272 0.65 25.43 -24.33
C ASN A 272 0.11 25.29 -22.90
N PHE A 273 -0.58 26.34 -22.45
CA PHE A 273 -1.37 26.36 -21.23
C PHE A 273 -2.72 26.96 -21.59
N ARG A 274 -3.75 26.13 -21.66
CA ARG A 274 -5.11 26.54 -21.98
C ARG A 274 -6.04 26.11 -20.85
N LYS A 275 -7.14 26.84 -20.70
CA LYS A 275 -8.22 26.48 -19.77
C LYS A 275 -8.58 25.00 -19.90
N GLY A 276 -8.66 24.31 -18.77
CA GLY A 276 -8.93 22.88 -18.68
C GLY A 276 -7.74 21.95 -18.98
N ASP A 277 -6.52 22.46 -19.16
CA ASP A 277 -5.32 21.62 -19.18
C ASP A 277 -4.99 21.13 -17.76
N LEU A 278 -4.51 19.89 -17.66
CA LEU A 278 -3.99 19.35 -16.41
C LEU A 278 -2.80 20.19 -15.92
N PRO A 279 -2.54 20.21 -14.60
CA PRO A 279 -1.46 21.00 -14.04
C PRO A 279 -0.11 20.71 -14.71
N PRO A 280 0.73 21.74 -14.93
CA PRO A 280 2.05 21.54 -15.50
C PRO A 280 2.92 20.63 -14.61
N VAL A 281 3.81 19.85 -15.21
CA VAL A 281 4.64 18.89 -14.48
C VAL A 281 6.11 19.31 -14.56
N LEU A 282 6.81 19.30 -13.43
CA LEU A 282 8.27 19.28 -13.38
C LEU A 282 8.75 17.84 -13.24
N ASP A 283 9.44 17.34 -14.26
CA ASP A 283 10.15 16.07 -14.22
C ASP A 283 11.55 16.30 -13.64
N LEU A 284 11.76 15.80 -12.42
CA LEU A 284 12.95 16.04 -11.60
C LEU A 284 13.69 14.73 -11.31
N GLU A 285 14.62 14.38 -12.20
CA GLU A 285 15.40 13.13 -12.07
C GLU A 285 16.94 13.33 -12.15
N PRO A 286 17.54 14.30 -11.43
CA PRO A 286 18.98 14.49 -11.50
C PRO A 286 19.74 13.33 -10.83
N PHE A 287 20.82 12.89 -11.47
CA PHE A 287 21.76 11.95 -10.85
C PHE A 287 22.47 12.60 -9.65
N PRO A 288 22.94 11.82 -8.65
CA PRO A 288 23.69 12.38 -7.52
C PRO A 288 24.91 13.23 -7.90
N SER A 289 25.58 12.88 -9.00
CA SER A 289 26.68 13.67 -9.55
C SER A 289 26.23 15.05 -10.07
N GLN A 290 25.04 15.12 -10.66
CA GLN A 290 24.43 16.36 -11.13
C GLN A 290 23.97 17.22 -9.96
N VAL A 291 23.45 16.61 -8.88
CA VAL A 291 23.14 17.33 -7.63
C VAL A 291 24.38 17.98 -7.03
N ARG A 292 25.52 17.28 -6.99
CA ARG A 292 26.79 17.88 -6.56
C ARG A 292 27.22 19.04 -7.46
N LYS A 293 27.09 18.90 -8.79
CA LYS A 293 27.40 19.98 -9.76
C LYS A 293 26.53 21.22 -9.59
N MET A 294 25.31 21.09 -9.05
CA MET A 294 24.46 22.25 -8.72
C MET A 294 24.91 23.01 -7.46
N GLY A 295 25.87 22.48 -6.70
CA GLY A 295 26.21 22.98 -5.36
C GLY A 295 25.49 22.23 -4.24
N GLY A 296 25.02 21.00 -4.50
CA GLY A 296 24.39 20.12 -3.51
C GLY A 296 22.87 20.27 -3.41
N THR A 297 22.30 19.56 -2.45
CA THR A 297 20.84 19.41 -2.29
C THR A 297 20.13 20.74 -2.02
N ALA A 298 20.72 21.62 -1.22
CA ALA A 298 20.15 22.94 -0.94
C ALA A 298 20.03 23.81 -2.20
N ALA A 299 21.08 23.81 -3.03
CA ALA A 299 21.09 24.55 -4.29
C ALA A 299 20.08 23.98 -5.30
N MET A 300 19.97 22.65 -5.41
CA MET A 300 18.94 22.00 -6.23
C MET A 300 17.54 22.44 -5.80
N TRP A 301 17.20 22.34 -4.51
CA TRP A 301 15.88 22.73 -4.03
C TRP A 301 15.59 24.22 -4.17
N LYS A 302 16.61 25.09 -4.10
CA LYS A 302 16.46 26.51 -4.46
C LYS A 302 15.99 26.66 -5.90
N GLN A 303 16.63 25.97 -6.85
CA GLN A 303 16.23 26.03 -8.27
C GLN A 303 14.83 25.44 -8.50
N VAL A 304 14.52 24.29 -7.87
CA VAL A 304 13.21 23.66 -7.98
C VAL A 304 12.10 24.58 -7.45
N ARG A 305 12.29 25.20 -6.28
CA ARG A 305 11.32 26.17 -5.73
C ARG A 305 11.11 27.37 -6.65
N SER A 306 12.18 27.91 -7.24
CA SER A 306 12.06 29.00 -8.22
C SER A 306 11.21 28.59 -9.41
N TRP A 307 11.45 27.39 -9.96
CA TRP A 307 10.67 26.88 -11.09
C TRP A 307 9.19 26.72 -10.70
N LEU A 308 8.91 26.01 -9.61
CA LEU A 308 7.54 25.71 -9.17
C LEU A 308 6.73 26.98 -8.91
N LYS A 309 7.31 27.97 -8.23
CA LYS A 309 6.67 29.25 -7.92
C LYS A 309 6.33 30.03 -9.20
N ILE A 310 7.26 30.12 -10.14
CA ILE A 310 7.03 30.85 -11.40
C ILE A 310 5.91 30.19 -12.21
N ILE A 311 5.92 28.85 -12.32
CA ILE A 311 4.89 28.16 -13.09
C ILE A 311 3.52 28.29 -12.41
N GLU A 312 3.42 28.16 -11.09
CA GLU A 312 2.16 28.36 -10.38
C GLU A 312 1.61 29.79 -10.58
N GLN A 313 2.48 30.80 -10.50
CA GLN A 313 2.10 32.20 -10.72
C GLN A 313 1.62 32.47 -12.15
N GLN A 314 2.27 31.90 -13.16
CA GLN A 314 1.98 32.18 -14.56
C GLN A 314 0.82 31.35 -15.13
N THR A 315 0.56 30.18 -14.54
CA THR A 315 -0.50 29.28 -15.02
C THR A 315 -1.72 29.22 -14.10
N GLY A 316 -1.65 29.77 -12.89
CA GLY A 316 -2.68 29.64 -11.86
C GLY A 316 -2.86 28.21 -11.32
N MET A 317 -2.02 27.28 -11.79
CA MET A 317 -2.09 25.85 -11.50
C MET A 317 -0.88 25.41 -10.70
N ARG A 318 -1.13 24.77 -9.56
CA ARG A 318 -0.05 24.19 -8.76
C ARG A 318 0.62 23.05 -9.55
N PRO A 319 1.93 23.15 -9.85
CA PRO A 319 2.59 22.11 -10.63
C PRO A 319 2.62 20.76 -9.92
N ILE A 320 2.65 19.69 -10.73
CA ILE A 320 2.92 18.34 -10.26
C ILE A 320 4.43 18.12 -10.28
N LEU A 321 4.95 17.49 -9.23
CA LEU A 321 6.35 17.08 -9.17
C LEU A 321 6.46 15.61 -9.57
N TYR A 322 7.06 15.33 -10.73
CA TYR A 322 7.43 13.99 -11.14
C TYR A 322 8.82 13.62 -10.63
N ILE A 323 8.92 12.54 -9.85
CA ILE A 323 10.16 12.06 -9.20
C ILE A 323 10.17 10.54 -9.06
N SER A 324 11.35 9.92 -9.06
CA SER A 324 11.47 8.47 -8.79
C SER A 324 11.43 8.14 -7.29
N GLN A 325 11.12 6.87 -6.96
CA GLN A 325 11.21 6.35 -5.59
C GLN A 325 12.59 6.57 -4.96
N MET A 326 13.67 6.43 -5.75
CA MET A 326 15.03 6.67 -5.24
C MET A 326 15.23 8.15 -4.89
N PHE A 327 14.69 9.06 -5.70
CA PHE A 327 14.76 10.49 -5.44
C PHE A 327 14.01 10.85 -4.15
N VAL A 328 12.81 10.28 -3.94
CA VAL A 328 12.04 10.42 -2.70
C VAL A 328 12.89 10.06 -1.49
N ASN A 329 13.46 8.85 -1.49
CA ASN A 329 14.23 8.33 -0.35
C ASN A 329 15.46 9.18 -0.03
N LYS A 330 16.07 9.78 -1.06
CA LYS A 330 17.35 10.49 -0.92
C LYS A 330 17.21 11.98 -0.65
N TYR A 331 16.24 12.65 -1.26
CA TYR A 331 16.21 14.11 -1.34
C TYR A 331 14.94 14.76 -0.82
N LEU A 332 13.81 14.05 -0.76
CA LEU A 332 12.52 14.70 -0.47
C LEU A 332 12.33 15.04 1.02
N ASN A 333 12.91 14.24 1.93
CA ASN A 333 12.79 14.50 3.38
C ASN A 333 13.42 15.83 3.82
N VAL A 334 14.39 16.35 3.07
CA VAL A 334 15.02 17.67 3.36
C VAL A 334 14.30 18.84 2.66
N ALA A 335 13.15 18.59 2.03
CA ALA A 335 12.26 19.60 1.45
C ALA A 335 10.81 19.38 1.91
N PRO A 336 10.53 19.54 3.21
CA PRO A 336 9.19 19.29 3.77
C PRO A 336 8.12 20.18 3.14
N ASP A 337 8.46 21.44 2.81
CA ASP A 337 7.57 22.36 2.11
C ASP A 337 7.12 21.79 0.75
N ILE A 338 8.02 21.16 -0.01
CA ILE A 338 7.67 20.52 -1.27
C ILE A 338 6.85 19.26 -1.02
N LYS A 339 7.33 18.40 -0.10
CA LYS A 339 6.71 17.12 0.27
C LYS A 339 5.24 17.29 0.68
N HIS A 340 4.91 18.34 1.41
CA HIS A 340 3.55 18.57 1.93
C HIS A 340 2.68 19.36 0.96
N ASN A 341 3.24 20.33 0.23
CA ASN A 341 2.44 21.31 -0.50
C ASN A 341 2.21 20.99 -1.97
N TYR A 342 3.00 20.10 -2.60
CA TYR A 342 2.88 19.78 -4.02
C TYR A 342 2.36 18.37 -4.25
N PRO A 343 1.52 18.15 -5.28
CA PRO A 343 1.14 16.80 -5.68
C PRO A 343 2.33 16.07 -6.32
N VAL A 344 2.49 14.78 -5.99
CA VAL A 344 3.59 13.96 -6.51
C VAL A 344 3.07 12.96 -7.54
N TRP A 345 3.74 12.95 -8.69
CA TRP A 345 3.69 11.86 -9.65
C TRP A 345 4.96 11.02 -9.48
N ILE A 346 4.82 9.78 -9.00
CA ILE A 346 6.00 8.96 -8.70
C ILE A 346 6.28 7.92 -9.77
N ALA A 347 7.54 7.82 -10.19
CA ALA A 347 8.06 6.69 -10.95
C ALA A 347 8.49 5.57 -10.01
N ARG A 348 7.76 4.45 -10.04
CA ARG A 348 8.04 3.31 -9.17
C ARG A 348 7.54 1.99 -9.75
N TYR A 349 8.47 1.12 -10.16
CA TYR A 349 8.14 -0.15 -10.80
C TYR A 349 8.15 -1.31 -9.80
N GLY A 350 7.37 -1.20 -8.72
CA GLY A 350 7.24 -2.25 -7.72
C GLY A 350 5.77 -2.60 -7.46
N GLU A 351 5.54 -3.60 -6.62
CA GLU A 351 4.18 -4.16 -6.45
C GLU A 351 3.29 -3.36 -5.50
N TYR A 352 3.91 -2.64 -4.55
CA TYR A 352 3.20 -1.93 -3.49
C TYR A 352 3.17 -0.43 -3.74
N LYS A 353 2.07 0.21 -3.36
CA LYS A 353 1.89 1.65 -3.38
C LYS A 353 2.95 2.33 -2.50
N PRO A 354 3.59 3.41 -2.99
CA PRO A 354 4.56 4.16 -2.20
C PRO A 354 3.90 4.97 -1.08
N ASP A 355 4.59 5.07 0.05
CA ASP A 355 4.18 5.88 1.19
C ASP A 355 4.62 7.35 1.00
N ILE A 356 3.81 8.08 0.24
CA ILE A 356 4.01 9.50 -0.11
C ILE A 356 2.64 10.13 -0.40
N LYS A 357 2.58 11.47 -0.43
CA LYS A 357 1.44 12.23 -0.98
C LYS A 357 1.29 11.95 -2.48
N LEU A 358 0.78 10.78 -2.80
CA LEU A 358 0.71 10.21 -4.13
C LEU A 358 -0.51 10.74 -4.87
N TRP A 359 -0.29 11.28 -6.06
CA TRP A 359 -1.38 11.68 -6.95
C TRP A 359 -1.44 10.83 -8.21
N ILE A 360 -0.28 10.59 -8.82
CA ILE A 360 -0.15 9.73 -9.99
C ILE A 360 0.99 8.75 -9.75
N TRP A 361 0.78 7.50 -10.12
CA TRP A 361 1.79 6.46 -10.05
C TRP A 361 2.13 5.96 -11.45
N GLN A 362 3.35 6.21 -11.92
CA GLN A 362 3.89 5.53 -13.10
C GLN A 362 4.30 4.10 -12.72
N LEU A 363 3.54 3.14 -13.24
CA LEU A 363 3.62 1.72 -12.87
C LEU A 363 4.51 0.90 -13.80
N ALA A 364 4.76 1.40 -15.00
CA ALA A 364 5.62 0.76 -15.98
C ALA A 364 6.11 1.76 -17.04
N PRO A 365 7.39 1.70 -17.44
CA PRO A 365 7.90 2.43 -18.60
C PRO A 365 7.80 1.62 -19.89
N ASP A 366 7.47 0.33 -19.79
CA ASP A 366 7.49 -0.67 -20.86
C ASP A 366 6.08 -1.17 -21.23
N GLY A 367 5.08 -0.31 -21.07
CA GLY A 367 3.70 -0.60 -21.45
C GLY A 367 3.49 -0.69 -22.96
N ARG A 368 2.31 -1.19 -23.35
CA ARG A 368 1.84 -1.17 -24.74
C ARG A 368 0.49 -0.47 -24.83
N VAL A 369 0.35 0.38 -25.84
CA VAL A 369 -0.88 1.12 -26.12
C VAL A 369 -1.20 0.95 -27.59
N ALA A 370 -2.37 0.40 -27.89
CA ALA A 370 -2.87 0.31 -29.25
C ALA A 370 -2.88 1.71 -29.88
N GLY A 371 -2.36 1.83 -31.10
CA GLY A 371 -2.21 3.11 -31.79
C GLY A 371 -0.91 3.86 -31.51
N ILE A 372 -0.06 3.40 -30.59
CA ILE A 372 1.28 3.94 -30.35
C ILE A 372 2.32 2.85 -30.63
N HIS A 373 3.38 3.19 -31.36
CA HIS A 373 4.46 2.26 -31.63
C HIS A 373 5.51 2.32 -30.51
N GLY A 374 5.97 1.15 -30.04
CA GLY A 374 7.02 1.05 -29.03
C GLY A 374 6.50 1.07 -27.60
N ASP A 375 7.41 1.28 -26.66
CA ASP A 375 7.11 1.32 -25.22
C ASP A 375 6.39 2.61 -24.89
N VAL A 376 5.45 2.54 -23.94
CA VAL A 376 4.71 3.70 -23.44
C VAL A 376 4.66 3.63 -21.93
N ASP A 377 4.93 4.76 -21.30
CA ASP A 377 4.85 4.91 -19.87
C ASP A 377 3.38 4.89 -19.43
N ILE A 378 3.04 3.94 -18.56
CA ILE A 378 1.68 3.74 -18.05
C ILE A 378 1.57 4.32 -16.64
N ASN A 379 0.51 5.08 -16.44
CA ASN A 379 0.24 5.81 -15.22
C ASN A 379 -1.13 5.42 -14.66
N VAL A 380 -1.29 5.48 -13.34
CA VAL A 380 -2.57 5.34 -12.64
C VAL A 380 -2.77 6.53 -11.71
N PHE A 381 -3.94 7.15 -11.80
CA PHE A 381 -4.37 8.16 -10.83
C PHE A 381 -4.69 7.50 -9.50
N ASN A 382 -4.20 8.08 -8.40
CA ASN A 382 -4.44 7.60 -7.05
C ASN A 382 -5.78 8.14 -6.52
N GLY A 383 -6.86 7.55 -6.99
CA GLY A 383 -8.22 7.83 -6.55
C GLY A 383 -9.26 7.05 -7.36
N TYR A 384 -10.53 7.30 -7.05
CA TYR A 384 -11.69 6.73 -7.73
C TYR A 384 -12.25 7.69 -8.78
N SER A 385 -13.23 7.21 -9.55
CA SER A 385 -13.83 7.91 -10.69
C SER A 385 -14.44 9.27 -10.33
N ASP A 386 -15.05 9.37 -9.15
CA ASP A 386 -15.63 10.59 -8.61
C ASP A 386 -14.55 11.61 -8.22
N GLU A 387 -13.49 11.18 -7.53
CA GLU A 387 -12.34 12.03 -7.19
C GLU A 387 -11.65 12.56 -8.45
N PHE A 388 -11.52 11.72 -9.49
CA PHE A 388 -10.97 12.14 -10.77
C PHE A 388 -11.89 13.12 -11.50
N ALA A 389 -13.20 12.89 -11.50
CA ALA A 389 -14.17 13.83 -12.07
C ALA A 389 -14.16 15.18 -11.35
N GLN A 390 -14.07 15.18 -10.02
CA GLN A 390 -13.91 16.40 -9.21
C GLN A 390 -12.62 17.14 -9.57
N TRP A 391 -11.51 16.41 -9.70
CA TRP A 391 -10.24 17.00 -10.15
C TRP A 391 -10.37 17.65 -11.52
N LEU A 392 -10.95 16.96 -12.51
CA LEU A 392 -11.19 17.52 -13.84
C LEU A 392 -12.11 18.73 -13.80
N ASN A 393 -13.10 18.77 -12.92
CA ASN A 393 -13.98 19.93 -12.77
C ASN A 393 -13.25 21.14 -12.17
N ILE A 394 -12.33 20.94 -11.23
CA ILE A 394 -11.45 22.01 -10.72
C ILE A 394 -10.54 22.50 -11.84
N VAL A 395 -9.92 21.57 -12.57
CA VAL A 395 -9.05 21.86 -13.71
C VAL A 395 -9.80 22.66 -14.78
N ARG A 396 -11.03 22.30 -15.16
CA ARG A 396 -11.83 23.01 -16.18
C ARG A 396 -12.16 24.46 -15.82
N LYS A 397 -12.15 24.81 -14.54
CA LYS A 397 -12.42 26.17 -14.07
C LYS A 397 -11.18 27.08 -14.18
N LYS A 398 -9.99 26.49 -14.26
CA LYS A 398 -8.70 27.17 -14.43
C LYS A 398 -8.25 27.08 -15.88
#